data_AF-A0A832WIV2-F1
#
_entry.id   AF-A0A832WIV2-F1
#
_cell.length_a   1.000
_cell.length_b   1.000
_cell.length_c   1.000
_cell.angle_alpha   90.00
_cell.angle_beta   90.00
_cell.angle_gamma   90.00
#
_symmetry.space_group_name_H-M   'P 1'
#
loop_
_entity.id
_entity.type
_entity.pdbx_description
1 polymer ?
#
loop_
_entity_poly.entity_id
_entity_poly.type
_entity_poly.pdbx_seq_one_letter_code
_entity_poly.pdbx_strand_id
1 'polypeptide(L)'
;MKVRLVDRIGEVGLYEVSADLAWSDYLYVVFKARREVGTAITKIIYSDGKWLLPLPTVAEDVELIYVGPVEGLRWESSEGQHAGSEGVALGNGDAVGGYSQ
;
A
#
# COMPACT_ATOMS: atom_id res chain seq x y z
N MET A 1 -6.13 -2.66 -13.74
CA MET A 1 -6.40 -3.85 -14.59
C MET A 1 -7.55 -4.65 -13.99
N LYS A 2 -8.58 -5.04 -14.75
CA LYS A 2 -9.69 -5.87 -14.21
C LYS A 2 -9.39 -7.35 -14.36
N VAL A 3 -9.63 -8.12 -13.31
CA VAL A 3 -9.42 -9.57 -13.25
C VAL A 3 -10.68 -10.26 -12.76
N ARG A 4 -10.94 -11.46 -13.28
CA ARG A 4 -12.16 -12.20 -13.04
C ARG A 4 -11.90 -13.39 -12.15
N LEU A 5 -12.77 -13.60 -11.18
CA LEU A 5 -12.78 -14.78 -10.34
C LEU A 5 -13.09 -16.03 -11.18
N VAL A 6 -12.22 -17.03 -11.12
CA VAL A 6 -12.40 -18.32 -11.81
C VAL A 6 -12.73 -19.46 -10.86
N ASP A 7 -12.29 -19.39 -9.61
CA ASP A 7 -12.55 -20.43 -8.61
C ASP A 7 -12.46 -19.88 -7.17
N ARG A 8 -12.97 -20.64 -6.19
CA ARG A 8 -12.97 -20.29 -4.76
C ARG A 8 -12.51 -21.46 -3.90
N ILE A 9 -11.60 -21.19 -2.98
CA ILE A 9 -11.15 -22.13 -1.94
C ILE A 9 -11.37 -21.46 -0.58
N GLY A 10 -12.47 -21.82 0.09
CA GLY A 10 -12.87 -21.17 1.33
C GLY A 10 -13.09 -19.67 1.14
N GLU A 11 -12.31 -18.85 1.85
CA GLU A 11 -12.34 -17.39 1.75
C GLU A 11 -11.41 -16.82 0.67
N VAL A 12 -10.67 -17.66 -0.06
CA VAL A 12 -9.71 -17.22 -1.09
C VAL A 12 -10.30 -17.40 -2.49
N GLY A 13 -10.31 -16.31 -3.25
CA GLY A 13 -10.71 -16.26 -4.64
C GLY A 13 -9.50 -16.36 -5.55
N LEU A 14 -9.58 -17.21 -6.57
CA LEU A 14 -8.56 -17.36 -7.59
C LEU A 14 -8.95 -16.53 -8.80
N TYR A 15 -8.20 -15.47 -9.08
CA TYR A 15 -8.48 -14.53 -10.17
C TYR A 15 -7.53 -14.78 -11.35
N GLU A 16 -8.06 -14.91 -12.57
CA GLU A 16 -7.23 -15.11 -13.75
C GLU A 16 -6.45 -13.84 -14.09
N VAL A 17 -5.14 -14.00 -14.28
CA VAL A 17 -4.20 -12.92 -14.63
C VAL A 17 -3.36 -13.29 -15.84
N SER A 18 -2.70 -12.29 -16.40
CA SER A 18 -1.75 -12.49 -17.50
C SER A 18 -0.40 -13.01 -16.99
N ALA A 19 0.31 -13.72 -17.86
CA ALA A 19 1.61 -14.34 -17.58
C ALA A 19 2.72 -13.32 -17.25
N ASP A 20 2.52 -12.06 -17.66
CA ASP A 20 3.39 -10.93 -17.35
C ASP A 20 3.44 -10.56 -15.87
N LEU A 21 2.61 -11.16 -14.99
CA LEU A 21 2.69 -10.99 -13.54
C LEU A 21 3.37 -12.17 -12.81
N ALA A 22 3.72 -13.24 -13.52
CA ALA A 22 4.20 -14.49 -12.91
C ALA A 22 5.67 -14.48 -12.45
N TRP A 23 6.39 -13.37 -12.63
CA TRP A 23 7.86 -13.30 -12.46
C TRP A 23 8.34 -13.02 -11.04
N SER A 24 7.44 -12.66 -10.11
CA SER A 24 7.81 -12.34 -8.72
C SER A 24 7.48 -13.48 -7.75
N ASP A 25 8.32 -13.66 -6.73
CA ASP A 25 8.07 -14.64 -5.66
C ASP A 25 6.90 -14.22 -4.77
N TYR A 26 6.86 -12.96 -4.34
CA TYR A 26 5.70 -12.38 -3.66
C TYR A 26 5.34 -11.03 -4.28
N LEU A 27 4.05 -10.76 -4.33
CA LEU A 27 3.46 -9.55 -4.86
C LEU A 27 2.68 -8.85 -3.77
N TYR A 28 2.90 -7.54 -3.66
CA TYR A 28 1.97 -6.65 -2.98
C TYR A 28 0.94 -6.17 -3.98
N VAL A 29 -0.32 -6.43 -3.65
CA VAL A 29 -1.47 -6.11 -4.49
C VAL A 29 -2.36 -5.12 -3.76
N VAL A 30 -2.65 -4.00 -4.41
CA VAL A 30 -3.73 -3.09 -4.01
C VAL A 30 -4.85 -3.29 -5.01
N PHE A 31 -6.05 -3.59 -4.51
CA PHE A 31 -7.17 -3.93 -5.36
C PHE A 31 -8.46 -3.28 -4.87
N LYS A 32 -9.38 -3.03 -5.80
CA LYS A 32 -10.73 -2.55 -5.52
C LYS A 32 -11.74 -3.64 -5.84
N ALA A 33 -12.56 -3.96 -4.85
CA ALA A 33 -13.66 -4.89 -4.98
C ALA A 33 -14.95 -4.15 -4.60
N ARG A 34 -15.88 -4.03 -5.55
CA ARG A 34 -17.11 -3.25 -5.38
C ARG A 34 -16.81 -1.79 -4.96
N ARG A 35 -17.05 -1.46 -3.69
CA ARG A 35 -16.85 -0.11 -3.11
C ARG A 35 -15.69 -0.04 -2.13
N GLU A 36 -14.96 -1.14 -1.93
CA GLU A 36 -13.90 -1.27 -0.95
C GLU A 36 -12.55 -1.44 -1.64
N VAL A 37 -11.52 -0.88 -1.01
CA VAL A 37 -10.12 -1.06 -1.41
C VAL A 37 -9.47 -1.97 -0.39
N GLY A 38 -8.85 -3.05 -0.87
CA GLY A 38 -8.12 -4.01 -0.08
C GLY A 38 -6.67 -4.10 -0.51
N THR A 39 -5.85 -4.69 0.37
CA THR A 39 -4.46 -5.01 0.07
C THR A 39 -4.18 -6.47 0.44
N ALA A 40 -3.26 -7.10 -0.30
CA ALA A 40 -2.84 -8.46 -0.05
C ALA A 40 -1.37 -8.65 -0.43
N ILE A 41 -0.68 -9.50 0.32
CA ILE A 41 0.60 -10.09 -0.09
C ILE A 41 0.29 -11.49 -0.58
N THR A 42 0.62 -11.79 -1.83
CA THR A 42 0.25 -13.06 -2.46
C THR A 42 1.28 -13.48 -3.50
N LYS A 43 1.16 -14.68 -4.07
CA LYS A 43 2.02 -15.21 -5.13
C LYS A 43 1.14 -15.69 -6.27
N ILE A 44 1.55 -15.41 -7.51
CA ILE A 44 0.88 -16.01 -8.68
C ILE A 44 1.10 -17.52 -8.65
N ILE A 45 0.03 -18.27 -8.81
CA ILE A 45 0.07 -19.72 -8.95
C ILE A 45 -0.33 -20.13 -10.38
N TYR A 46 0.16 -21.28 -10.83
CA TYR A 46 -0.23 -21.85 -12.11
C TYR A 46 -1.04 -23.13 -11.87
N SER A 47 -2.29 -23.15 -12.33
CA SER A 47 -3.18 -24.33 -12.25
C SER A 47 -4.03 -24.42 -13.51
N ASP A 48 -4.25 -25.64 -14.01
CA ASP A 48 -5.16 -25.92 -15.13
C ASP A 48 -4.93 -25.05 -16.37
N GLY A 49 -3.66 -24.76 -16.68
CA GLY A 49 -3.29 -23.94 -17.83
C GLY A 49 -3.37 -22.43 -17.61
N LYS A 50 -3.71 -21.97 -16.40
CA LYS A 50 -3.98 -20.56 -16.08
C LYS A 50 -3.05 -20.02 -15.00
N TRP A 51 -2.70 -18.75 -15.15
CA TRP A 51 -2.05 -17.97 -14.10
C TRP A 51 -3.13 -17.36 -13.20
N LEU A 52 -3.05 -17.66 -11.92
CA LEU A 52 -4.07 -17.31 -10.94
C LEU A 52 -3.45 -16.44 -9.85
N LEU A 53 -4.16 -15.39 -9.48
CA LEU A 53 -3.85 -14.47 -8.40
C LEU A 53 -4.79 -14.77 -7.22
N PRO A 54 -4.30 -15.37 -6.13
CA PRO A 54 -5.09 -15.57 -4.93
C PRO A 54 -5.33 -14.23 -4.21
N LEU A 55 -6.59 -13.85 -3.99
CA LEU A 55 -7.01 -12.69 -3.20
C LEU A 55 -8.20 -13.07 -2.30
N PRO A 56 -8.51 -12.31 -1.24
CA PRO A 56 -9.74 -12.51 -0.49
C PRO A 56 -10.99 -12.51 -1.40
N THR A 57 -11.92 -13.43 -1.17
CA THR A 57 -13.15 -13.59 -1.96
C THR A 57 -14.16 -12.51 -1.60
N VAL A 58 -13.98 -11.32 -2.15
CA VAL A 58 -14.82 -10.16 -1.84
C VAL A 58 -15.75 -9.75 -3.00
N ALA A 59 -15.44 -10.18 -4.23
CA ALA A 59 -16.23 -9.87 -5.42
C ALA A 59 -15.97 -10.86 -6.58
N GLU A 60 -16.90 -10.91 -7.55
CA GLU A 60 -16.75 -11.70 -8.78
C GLU A 60 -15.70 -11.11 -9.73
N ASP A 61 -15.62 -9.77 -9.77
CA ASP A 61 -14.59 -9.04 -10.50
C ASP A 61 -13.85 -8.10 -9.54
N VAL A 62 -12.55 -7.99 -9.76
CA VAL A 62 -11.66 -7.14 -8.96
C VAL A 62 -10.85 -6.26 -9.89
N GLU A 63 -10.68 -4.99 -9.52
CA GLU A 63 -9.79 -4.06 -10.21
C GLU A 63 -8.46 -3.99 -9.47
N LEU A 64 -7.38 -4.45 -10.10
CA LEU A 64 -6.02 -4.28 -9.60
C LEU A 64 -5.56 -2.84 -9.85
N ILE A 65 -5.25 -2.14 -8.76
CA ILE A 65 -4.75 -0.76 -8.74
C ILE A 65 -3.22 -0.76 -8.80
N TYR A 66 -2.59 -1.63 -7.99
CA TYR A 66 -1.14 -1.80 -7.96
C TYR A 66 -0.81 -3.28 -7.82
N VAL A 67 0.22 -3.72 -8.53
CA VAL A 67 0.82 -5.05 -8.42
C VAL A 67 2.32 -4.86 -8.55
N GLY A 68 3.09 -5.27 -7.55
CA GLY A 68 4.54 -5.13 -7.59
C GLY A 68 5.25 -6.03 -6.58
N PRO A 69 6.56 -6.25 -6.77
CA PRO A 69 7.37 -7.06 -5.85
C PRO A 69 7.38 -6.45 -4.45
N VAL A 70 7.30 -7.30 -3.43
CA VAL A 70 7.35 -6.86 -2.02
C VAL A 70 8.71 -6.21 -1.70
N GLU A 71 9.79 -6.67 -2.34
CA GLU A 71 11.15 -6.15 -2.19
C GLU A 71 11.27 -4.67 -2.59
N GLY A 72 10.37 -4.20 -3.46
CA GLY A 72 10.28 -2.80 -3.89
C GLY A 72 9.58 -1.88 -2.89
N LEU A 73 8.93 -2.42 -1.85
CA LEU A 73 8.19 -1.65 -0.85
C LEU A 73 9.06 -1.11 0.27
N ARG A 74 10.33 -0.77 0.00
CA ARG A 74 11.17 -0.10 1.01
C ARG A 74 10.43 1.14 1.51
N TRP A 75 9.93 1.00 2.73
CA TRP A 75 9.31 2.06 3.50
C TRP A 75 10.44 3.03 3.83
N GLU A 76 10.52 4.16 3.13
CA GLU A 76 11.20 5.32 3.68
C GLU A 76 10.39 5.74 4.90
N SER A 77 10.73 5.14 6.05
CA SER A 77 10.25 5.63 7.33
C SER A 77 10.66 7.08 7.37
N SER A 78 9.68 7.97 7.47
CA SER A 78 9.86 9.35 7.91
C SER A 78 10.34 9.40 9.38
N GLU A 79 11.34 8.60 9.74
CA GLU A 79 12.19 8.81 10.91
C GLU A 79 13.20 9.90 10.53
N GLY A 80 12.70 11.11 10.42
CA GLY A 80 13.47 12.25 9.97
C GLY A 80 12.65 13.53 9.97
N GLN A 81 12.18 13.95 11.15
CA GLN A 81 12.01 15.34 11.61
C GLN A 81 10.84 15.48 12.62
N HIS A 82 10.93 14.74 13.73
CA HIS A 82 10.54 15.27 15.04
C HIS A 82 11.82 15.47 15.86
N ALA A 83 12.53 16.55 15.57
CA ALA A 83 13.57 17.11 16.43
C ALA A 83 13.72 18.58 16.08
N GLY A 84 12.98 19.44 16.79
CA GLY A 84 13.01 20.89 16.56
C GLY A 84 11.78 21.64 17.08
N SER A 85 11.09 21.16 18.11
CA SER A 85 10.26 22.05 18.93
C SER A 85 11.15 22.74 19.97
N GLU A 86 12.01 23.65 19.48
CA GLU A 86 12.67 24.67 20.29
C GLU A 86 12.50 26.02 19.58
N GLY A 87 12.02 27.02 20.31
CA GLY A 87 12.02 28.41 19.85
C GLY A 87 10.64 28.97 19.51
N VAL A 88 9.81 29.15 20.54
CA VAL A 88 8.71 30.11 20.53
C VAL A 88 9.28 31.51 20.25
N ALA A 89 9.13 32.03 19.04
CA ALA A 89 9.38 33.44 18.73
C ALA A 89 8.15 34.27 19.14
N LEU A 90 7.99 34.52 20.45
CA LEU A 90 7.15 35.61 20.94
C LEU A 90 7.97 36.89 20.93
N GLY A 91 8.05 37.53 19.76
CA GLY A 91 8.45 38.93 19.65
C GLY A 91 7.29 39.81 20.13
N ASN A 92 7.29 40.15 21.42
CA ASN A 92 6.46 41.20 21.99
C ASN A 92 7.20 41.85 23.17
N GLY A 93 7.43 43.16 23.08
CA GLY A 93 7.74 43.99 24.25
C GLY A 93 9.19 44.47 24.33
N ASP A 94 9.48 45.55 23.60
CA ASP A 94 10.42 46.57 24.06
C ASP A 94 9.99 47.02 25.46
N ALA A 95 10.75 46.62 26.49
CA ALA A 95 10.58 47.19 27.83
C ALA A 95 11.91 47.18 28.62
N VAL A 96 12.57 48.33 28.54
CA VAL A 96 13.16 49.08 29.67
C VAL A 96 14.30 48.40 30.45
N GLY A 97 15.50 48.93 30.26
CA GLY A 97 16.61 48.73 31.20
C GLY A 97 17.80 49.64 30.89
N GLY A 98 17.74 50.90 31.32
CA GLY A 98 18.93 51.74 31.43
C GLY A 98 18.63 53.22 31.52
N TYR A 99 18.73 53.79 32.73
CA TYR A 99 19.46 55.03 33.00
C TYR A 99 19.71 55.12 34.51
N SER A 100 21.00 55.11 34.88
CA SER A 100 21.50 55.62 36.15
C SER A 100 22.03 57.03 35.88
N GLN A 101 21.32 58.04 36.38
CA GLN A 101 21.76 59.32 36.95
C GLN A 101 20.59 60.31 36.95
#